data_AF-A0A1W9SED7-F1
#
_entry.id   AF-A0A1W9SED7-F1
#
_cell.length_a   1.000
_cell.length_b   1.000
_cell.length_c   1.000
_cell.angle_alpha   90.00
_cell.angle_beta   90.00
_cell.angle_gamma   90.00
#
_symmetry.space_group_name_H-M   'P 1'
#
loop_
_entity.id
_entity.type
_entity.pdbx_description
1 polymer ?
#
loop_
_entity_poly.entity_id
_entity_poly.type
_entity_poly.pdbx_seq_one_letter_code
_entity_poly.pdbx_strand_id
1 'polypeptide(L)'
;MIFPRKRPVRFTFLVDEIYKGTNNKERLIGSRAFIRSLTGLKGLGIVSTHDLELTKLEKEVADFKNYHFREEVKNGKMVFDYKLHPGPCPTTNALKIMELEGLPVT
;
A
#
# COMPACT_ATOMS: atom_id res chain seq x y z
N MET A 1 -46.34 6.28 0.42
CA MET A 1 -45.22 6.70 -0.45
C MET A 1 -44.00 5.84 -0.10
N ILE A 2 -43.70 4.82 -0.89
CA ILE A 2 -42.55 3.95 -0.67
C ILE A 2 -41.37 4.61 -1.41
N PHE A 3 -40.45 5.23 -0.68
CA PHE A 3 -39.19 5.68 -1.27
C PHE A 3 -38.45 4.44 -1.80
N PRO A 4 -37.97 4.43 -3.05
CA PRO A 4 -37.15 3.33 -3.54
C PRO A 4 -35.89 3.28 -2.67
N ARG A 5 -35.68 2.16 -1.96
CA ARG A 5 -34.42 1.87 -1.28
C ARG A 5 -33.31 1.98 -2.35
N LYS A 6 -32.42 2.96 -2.23
CA LYS A 6 -31.20 3.03 -3.06
C LYS A 6 -30.54 1.66 -2.99
N ARG A 7 -30.42 0.98 -4.14
CA ARG A 7 -29.72 -0.30 -4.20
C ARG A 7 -28.31 -0.08 -3.66
N PRO A 8 -27.81 -0.94 -2.76
CA PRO A 8 -26.45 -0.80 -2.27
C PRO A 8 -25.49 -0.92 -3.46
N VAL A 9 -24.85 0.19 -3.82
CA VAL A 9 -23.87 0.24 -4.90
C VAL A 9 -22.62 -0.47 -4.38
N ARG A 10 -22.22 -1.55 -5.07
CA ARG A 10 -20.92 -2.16 -4.87
C ARG A 10 -19.92 -1.43 -5.76
N PHE A 11 -18.76 -1.06 -5.22
CA PHE A 11 -17.71 -0.40 -5.99
C PHE A 11 -16.39 -1.14 -5.82
N THR A 12 -15.56 -1.06 -6.86
CA THR A 12 -14.19 -1.55 -6.83
C THR A 12 -13.25 -0.40 -7.16
N PHE A 13 -12.11 -0.30 -6.47
CA PHE A 13 -11.12 0.74 -6.72
C PHE A 13 -9.69 0.18 -6.68
N LEU A 14 -8.84 0.72 -7.54
CA LEU A 14 -7.40 0.49 -7.55
C LEU A 14 -6.76 1.86 -7.52
N VAL A 15 -5.95 2.14 -6.49
CA VAL A 15 -5.24 3.41 -6.38
C VAL A 15 -3.75 3.13 -6.33
N ASP A 16 -3.03 3.75 -7.25
CA ASP A 16 -1.58 3.73 -7.26
C ASP A 16 -1.06 4.99 -6.56
N GLU A 17 -0.34 4.82 -5.45
CA GLU A 17 0.24 5.89 -4.63
C GLU A 17 -0.70 7.10 -4.38
N ILE A 18 -1.58 6.97 -3.37
CA ILE A 18 -2.47 8.07 -2.96
C ILE A 18 -1.66 9.35 -2.69
N TYR A 19 -2.09 10.47 -3.29
CA TYR A 19 -1.47 11.81 -3.14
C TYR A 19 0.05 11.83 -3.44
N LYS A 20 0.51 11.07 -4.43
CA LYS A 20 1.87 11.20 -4.96
C LYS A 20 2.18 12.65 -5.31
N GLY A 21 3.34 13.15 -4.87
CA GLY A 21 3.79 14.52 -5.11
C GLY A 21 3.54 15.51 -3.98
N THR A 22 2.81 15.14 -2.92
CA THR A 22 2.75 15.92 -1.67
C THR A 22 3.88 15.55 -0.72
N ASN A 23 4.08 16.35 0.33
CA ASN A 23 5.02 15.96 1.38
C ASN A 23 4.52 14.71 2.14
N ASN A 24 5.46 13.99 2.76
CA ASN A 24 5.20 12.70 3.42
C ASN A 24 4.11 12.79 4.50
N LYS A 25 4.08 13.89 5.27
CA LYS A 25 3.12 14.08 6.36
C LYS A 25 1.70 14.24 5.84
N GLU A 26 1.50 15.11 4.85
CA GLU A 26 0.20 15.30 4.19
C GLU A 26 -0.27 14.03 3.50
N ARG A 27 0.63 13.34 2.80
CA ARG A 27 0.32 12.07 2.13
C ARG A 27 -0.20 11.03 3.11
N LEU A 28 0.48 10.86 4.25
CA LEU A 28 0.06 9.91 5.28
C LEU A 28 -1.30 10.26 5.88
N ILE A 29 -1.51 11.53 6.26
CA ILE A 29 -2.78 12.01 6.83
C ILE A 29 -3.91 11.80 5.83
N GLY A 30 -3.73 12.25 4.58
CA GLY A 30 -4.71 12.13 3.52
C GLY A 30 -5.03 10.68 3.18
N SER A 31 -4.02 9.81 3.06
CA SER A 31 -4.21 8.39 2.76
C SER A 31 -5.00 7.67 3.85
N ARG A 32 -4.70 7.98 5.12
CA ARG A 32 -5.44 7.42 6.27
C ARG A 32 -6.89 7.90 6.27
N ALA A 33 -7.14 9.19 6.01
CA ALA A 33 -8.49 9.74 5.91
C ALA A 33 -9.28 9.09 4.76
N PHE A 34 -8.64 8.93 3.59
CA PHE A 34 -9.23 8.27 2.42
C PHE A 34 -9.66 6.84 2.74
N ILE A 35 -8.74 5.99 3.23
CA ILE A 35 -9.04 4.58 3.55
C ILE A 35 -10.13 4.46 4.63
N ARG A 36 -10.08 5.31 5.66
CA ARG A 36 -11.11 5.33 6.71
C ARG A 36 -12.48 5.71 6.18
N SER A 37 -12.57 6.63 5.23
CA SER A 37 -13.86 7.00 4.61
C SER A 37 -14.51 5.86 3.81
N LEU A 38 -13.71 4.88 3.38
CA LEU A 38 -14.18 3.70 2.66
C LEU A 38 -14.58 2.54 3.58
N THR A 39 -14.20 2.61 4.85
CA THR A 39 -14.49 1.55 5.84
C THR A 39 -16.00 1.44 6.08
N GLY A 40 -16.54 0.22 6.09
CA GLY A 40 -17.98 -0.03 6.28
C GLY A 40 -18.84 0.17 5.03
N LEU A 41 -18.27 0.65 3.93
CA LEU A 41 -18.94 0.66 2.64
C LEU A 41 -18.86 -0.72 1.98
N LYS A 42 -19.84 -1.05 1.12
CA LYS A 42 -19.82 -2.31 0.34
C LYS A 42 -18.90 -2.17 -0.87
N GLY A 43 -17.59 -2.20 -0.64
CA GLY A 43 -16.58 -2.09 -1.71
C GLY A 43 -15.39 -3.02 -1.51
N LEU A 44 -14.63 -3.22 -2.58
CA LEU A 44 -13.33 -3.90 -2.57
C LEU A 44 -12.30 -2.97 -3.18
N GLY A 45 -11.09 -2.90 -2.64
CA GLY A 45 -10.05 -2.15 -3.33
C GLY A 45 -8.64 -2.48 -2.91
N ILE A 46 -7.72 -1.98 -3.72
CA ILE A 46 -6.28 -2.16 -3.56
C ILE A 46 -5.64 -0.77 -3.61
N VAL A 47 -4.70 -0.55 -2.71
CA VAL A 47 -3.88 0.66 -2.64
C VAL A 47 -2.43 0.23 -2.65
N SER A 48 -1.64 0.77 -3.59
CA SER A 48 -0.18 0.67 -3.53
C SER A 48 0.38 1.85 -2.74
N THR A 49 1.48 1.64 -2.02
CA THR A 49 2.21 2.72 -1.36
C THR A 49 3.65 2.30 -1.06
N HIS A 50 4.56 3.27 -1.07
CA HIS A 50 5.91 3.13 -0.50
C HIS A 50 5.98 3.58 0.97
N ASP A 51 4.88 4.10 1.52
CA ASP A 51 4.81 4.59 2.89
C ASP A 51 4.53 3.46 3.89
N LEU A 52 5.57 3.01 4.58
CA LEU A 52 5.48 1.97 5.60
C LEU A 52 4.62 2.40 6.80
N GLU A 53 4.46 3.69 7.08
CA GLU A 53 3.58 4.15 8.18
C GLU A 53 2.11 3.86 7.87
N LEU A 54 1.71 3.88 6.60
CA LEU A 54 0.35 3.56 6.19
C LEU A 54 -0.01 2.10 6.49
N THR A 55 0.98 1.18 6.46
CA THR A 55 0.76 -0.24 6.75
C THR A 55 0.27 -0.49 8.18
N LYS A 56 0.56 0.42 9.12
CA LYS A 56 0.10 0.30 10.52
C LYS A 56 -1.43 0.34 10.64
N LEU A 57 -2.13 0.82 9.62
CA LEU A 57 -3.59 0.93 9.58
C LEU A 57 -4.30 -0.44 9.63
N GLU A 58 -3.64 -1.55 9.26
CA GLU A 58 -4.17 -2.91 9.43
C GLU A 58 -4.53 -3.23 10.89
N LYS A 59 -3.85 -2.61 11.86
CA LYS A 59 -4.17 -2.75 13.29
C LYS A 59 -5.39 -1.94 13.74
N GLU A 60 -5.81 -0.98 12.92
CA GLU A 60 -6.84 0.01 13.26
C GLU A 60 -8.15 -0.18 12.48
N VAL A 61 -8.09 -0.88 11.34
CA VAL A 61 -9.22 -1.08 10.41
C VAL A 61 -9.35 -2.57 10.12
N ALA A 62 -10.44 -3.19 10.59
CA ALA A 62 -10.61 -4.66 10.56
C ALA A 62 -10.54 -5.28 9.15
N ASP A 63 -11.07 -4.58 8.15
CA ASP A 63 -11.14 -5.04 6.76
C ASP A 63 -9.93 -4.58 5.91
N PHE A 64 -8.91 -3.99 6.53
CA PHE A 64 -7.67 -3.60 5.86
C PHE A 64 -6.59 -4.65 6.09
N LYS A 65 -5.98 -5.14 5.01
CA LYS A 65 -4.94 -6.19 5.05
C LYS A 65 -3.70 -5.76 4.28
N ASN A 66 -2.53 -5.96 4.87
CA ASN A 66 -1.27 -5.65 4.20
C ASN A 66 -0.81 -6.82 3.34
N TYR A 67 -0.29 -6.47 2.17
CA TYR A 67 0.46 -7.36 1.29
C TYR A 67 1.67 -6.64 0.72
N HIS A 68 2.69 -7.39 0.33
CA HIS A 68 3.87 -6.86 -0.35
C HIS A 68 4.36 -7.82 -1.43
N PHE A 69 5.10 -7.26 -2.39
CA PHE A 69 5.98 -8.02 -3.26
C PHE A 69 7.34 -8.19 -2.58
N ARG A 70 8.04 -9.27 -2.92
CA ARG A 70 9.39 -9.54 -2.41
C ARG A 70 10.40 -9.55 -3.54
N GLU A 71 11.59 -9.10 -3.19
CA GLU A 71 12.77 -9.13 -4.02
C GLU A 71 13.97 -9.70 -3.27
N GLU A 72 14.86 -10.36 -4.00
CA GLU A 72 16.10 -10.91 -3.50
C GLU A 72 17.26 -10.50 -4.42
N VAL A 73 18.46 -10.33 -3.87
CA VAL A 73 19.66 -10.11 -4.68
C VAL A 73 20.32 -11.46 -4.95
N LYS A 74 20.39 -11.86 -6.22
CA LYS A 74 21.07 -13.08 -6.69
C LYS A 74 22.11 -12.71 -7.73
N ASN A 75 23.37 -13.10 -7.51
CA ASN A 75 24.48 -12.84 -8.43
C ASN A 75 24.59 -11.35 -8.84
N GLY A 76 24.46 -10.44 -7.87
CA GLY A 76 24.53 -9.00 -8.12
C GLY A 76 23.31 -8.40 -8.84
N LYS A 77 22.21 -9.16 -9.02
CA LYS A 77 20.99 -8.70 -9.68
C LYS A 77 19.78 -8.83 -8.77
N MET A 78 18.88 -7.87 -8.84
CA MET A 78 17.58 -7.94 -8.14
C MET A 78 16.64 -8.88 -8.90
N VAL A 79 16.05 -9.84 -8.19
CA VAL A 79 15.10 -10.82 -8.70
C VAL A 79 13.81 -10.71 -7.92
N PHE A 80 12.70 -10.57 -8.62
CA PHE A 80 11.35 -10.51 -8.05
C PHE A 80 10.65 -11.84 -8.24
N ASP A 81 9.92 -12.31 -7.23
CA ASP A 81 9.09 -13.51 -7.36
C ASP A 81 7.70 -13.23 -7.94
N TYR A 82 7.32 -11.95 -8.04
CA TYR A 82 6.04 -11.46 -8.51
C TYR A 82 4.82 -12.05 -7.77
N LYS A 83 5.00 -12.43 -6.50
CA LYS A 83 3.92 -12.97 -5.65
C LYS A 83 3.54 -11.98 -4.57
N LEU A 84 2.25 -11.95 -4.24
CA LEU A 84 1.76 -11.23 -3.06
C LEU A 84 2.02 -12.07 -1.81
N HIS A 85 2.74 -11.47 -0.87
CA HIS A 85 3.00 -12.06 0.44
C HIS A 85 2.23 -11.28 1.51
N PRO A 86 1.67 -11.94 2.52
CA PRO A 86 0.94 -11.26 3.58
C PRO A 86 1.87 -10.42 4.45
N GLY A 87 1.31 -9.34 5.00
CA GLY A 87 2.01 -8.40 5.89
C GLY A 87 2.73 -7.27 5.16
N PRO A 88 3.29 -6.30 5.90
CA PRO A 88 4.11 -5.23 5.33
C PRO A 88 5.45 -5.75 4.81
N CYS A 89 6.09 -5.02 3.91
CA CYS A 89 7.42 -5.37 3.40
C CYS A 89 8.46 -5.33 4.55
N PRO A 90 9.20 -6.41 4.81
CA PRO A 90 10.15 -6.48 5.92
C PRO A 90 11.54 -5.92 5.57
N THR A 91 11.81 -5.64 4.31
CA THR A 91 13.18 -5.41 3.80
C THR A 91 13.30 -4.12 2.99
N THR A 92 14.50 -3.54 2.96
CA THR A 92 14.87 -2.37 2.17
C THR A 92 15.98 -2.73 1.17
N ASN A 93 15.69 -3.64 0.22
CA ASN A 93 16.73 -4.19 -0.66
C ASN A 93 17.29 -3.20 -1.69
N ALA A 94 16.62 -2.06 -1.93
CA ALA A 94 17.12 -1.02 -2.83
C ALA A 94 18.50 -0.47 -2.39
N LEU A 95 18.72 -0.35 -1.08
CA LEU A 95 20.01 0.09 -0.52
C LEU A 95 21.14 -0.89 -0.89
N LYS A 96 20.85 -2.20 -0.87
CA LYS A 96 21.83 -3.22 -1.22
C LYS A 96 22.27 -3.15 -2.69
N ILE A 97 21.38 -2.75 -3.59
CA ILE A 97 21.74 -2.50 -4.99
C ILE A 97 22.58 -1.23 -5.11
N MET A 98 22.18 -0.15 -4.43
CA MET A 98 22.96 1.09 -4.43
C MET A 98 24.40 0.86 -3.98
N GLU A 99 24.60 0.07 -2.93
CA GLU A 99 25.92 -0.34 -2.44
C GLU A 99 26.71 -1.15 -3.49
N LEU A 100 26.06 -2.12 -4.15
CA LEU A 100 26.68 -2.93 -5.22
C LEU A 100 27.10 -2.10 -6.44
N GLU A 101 26.38 -1.02 -6.74
CA GLU A 101 26.70 -0.06 -7.80
C GLU A 101 27.73 1.00 -7.37
N GLY A 102 28.26 0.90 -6.14
CA GLY A 102 29.31 1.78 -5.63
C GLY A 102 28.81 3.09 -5.03
N LEU A 103 27.49 3.23 -4.78
CA LEU A 103 26.94 4.37 -4.05
C LEU A 103 27.15 4.15 -2.54
N PRO A 104 27.81 5.07 -1.81
CA PRO A 104 28.06 4.93 -0.38
C PRO A 104 26.78 5.23 0.42
N VAL A 105 25.86 4.28 0.45
CA VAL A 105 24.67 4.29 1.29
C VAL A 105 25.00 3.68 2.65
N THR A 106 25.58 4.50 3.53
CA THR A 106 25.81 4.19 4.97
C THR A 106 24.54 4.29 5.78
#